data_AF-A0A2N7X5D9-F1
#
_entry.id   AF-A0A2N7X5D9-F1
#
_cell.length_a   1.000
_cell.length_b   1.000
_cell.length_c   1.000
_cell.angle_alpha   90.00
_cell.angle_beta   90.00
_cell.angle_gamma   90.00
#
_symmetry.space_group_name_H-M   'P 1'
#
loop_
_entity.id
_entity.type
_entity.pdbx_description
1 polymer ?
#
loop_
_entity_poly.entity_id
_entity_poly.type
_entity_poly.pdbx_seq_one_letter_code
_entity_poly.pdbx_strand_id
1 'polypeptide(L)'
;METEIAFPSSLALARRHADQIRRIVSAHECSDPKVIDYDDPDYELTLLVTGTERTSLFHLGGIMVDIEEQLGIQAFIVELGGFEETVARTGYRHRVFDL
;
A
#
# COMPACT_ATOMS: atom_id res chain seq x y z
N MET A 1 3.26 30.73 3.53
CA MET A 1 4.14 29.99 2.59
C MET A 1 4.16 28.58 3.14
N GLU A 2 3.22 27.76 2.69
CA GLU A 2 3.16 26.35 3.10
C GLU A 2 4.32 25.64 2.40
N THR A 3 5.18 25.00 3.18
CA THR A 3 6.24 24.18 2.65
C THR A 3 5.58 22.96 2.05
N GLU A 4 5.58 22.85 0.73
CA GLU A 4 5.21 21.62 0.03
C GLU A 4 6.25 20.56 0.41
N ILE A 5 5.90 19.72 1.38
CA ILE A 5 6.72 18.56 1.75
C ILE A 5 6.52 17.57 0.60
N ALA A 6 7.46 17.56 -0.34
CA ALA A 6 7.52 16.52 -1.35
C ALA A 6 7.86 15.21 -0.64
N PHE A 7 6.83 14.40 -0.40
CA PHE A 7 7.03 13.03 0.08
C PHE A 7 7.81 12.26 -0.99
N PRO A 8 8.81 11.44 -0.61
CA PRO A 8 9.40 10.50 -1.56
C PRO A 8 8.28 9.66 -2.17
N SER A 9 8.33 9.41 -3.49
CA SER A 9 7.27 8.65 -4.16
C SER A 9 7.04 7.31 -3.47
N SER A 10 5.78 6.83 -3.49
CA SER A 10 5.35 5.55 -2.92
C SER A 10 6.33 4.42 -3.26
N LEU A 11 6.83 4.40 -4.50
CA LEU A 11 7.86 3.44 -4.96
C LEU A 11 9.20 3.53 -4.21
N ALA A 12 9.70 4.74 -3.95
CA ALA A 12 10.97 4.92 -3.24
C ALA A 12 10.86 4.49 -1.77
N LEU A 13 9.75 4.83 -1.10
CA LEU A 13 9.46 4.38 0.26
C LEU A 13 9.35 2.85 0.33
N ALA A 14 8.56 2.26 -0.57
CA ALA A 14 8.38 0.83 -0.61
C ALA A 14 9.71 0.09 -0.81
N ARG A 15 10.55 0.53 -1.75
CA ARG A 15 11.88 -0.07 -1.98
C ARG A 15 12.80 0.01 -0.77
N ARG A 16 12.75 1.10 -0.01
CA ARG A 16 13.54 1.26 1.22
C ARG A 16 13.15 0.24 2.29
N HIS A 17 11.87 -0.15 2.33
CA HIS A 17 11.30 -1.02 3.37
C HIS A 17 10.83 -2.39 2.86
N ALA A 18 11.25 -2.80 1.66
CA ALA A 18 10.67 -3.93 0.93
C ALA A 18 10.61 -5.22 1.77
N ASP A 19 11.69 -5.59 2.46
CA ASP A 19 11.73 -6.81 3.28
C ASP A 19 10.80 -6.74 4.50
N GLN A 20 10.64 -5.56 5.10
CA GLN A 20 9.74 -5.36 6.23
C GLN A 20 8.28 -5.41 5.76
N ILE A 21 7.96 -4.73 4.65
CA ILE A 21 6.63 -4.75 4.04
C ILE A 21 6.23 -6.18 3.67
N ARG A 22 7.10 -6.93 2.98
CA ARG A 22 6.81 -8.33 2.62
C ARG A 22 6.53 -9.19 3.86
N ARG A 23 7.29 -8.98 4.94
CA ARG A 23 7.07 -9.70 6.21
C ARG A 23 5.72 -9.35 6.82
N ILE A 24 5.39 -8.05 6.93
CA ILE A 24 4.09 -7.60 7.46
C ILE A 24 2.95 -8.18 6.63
N VAL A 25 2.98 -8.02 5.30
CA VAL A 25 1.95 -8.53 4.40
C VAL A 25 1.74 -10.04 4.57
N SER A 26 2.83 -10.81 4.66
CA SER A 26 2.75 -12.26 4.85
C SER A 26 2.17 -12.69 6.20
N ALA A 27 2.19 -11.83 7.22
CA ALA A 27 1.63 -12.12 8.54
C ALA A 27 0.09 -11.99 8.57
N HIS A 28 -0.51 -11.39 7.54
CA HIS A 28 -1.94 -11.06 7.48
C HIS A 28 -2.69 -11.82 6.36
N GLU A 29 -2.32 -13.08 6.09
CA GLU A 29 -2.97 -13.92 5.06
C GLU A 29 -3.02 -13.27 3.65
N CYS A 30 -2.04 -12.39 3.37
CA CYS A 30 -1.87 -11.69 2.11
C CYS A 30 -0.48 -11.98 1.53
N SER A 31 -0.34 -11.77 0.22
CA SER A 31 0.90 -12.08 -0.51
C SER A 31 1.10 -11.17 -1.71
N ASP A 32 2.23 -11.33 -2.39
CA ASP A 32 2.60 -10.61 -3.63
C ASP A 32 2.34 -9.09 -3.54
N PRO A 33 2.92 -8.38 -2.55
CA PRO A 33 2.72 -6.95 -2.45
C PRO A 33 3.33 -6.24 -3.67
N LYS A 34 2.55 -5.34 -4.26
CA LYS A 34 2.96 -4.46 -5.35
C LYS A 34 2.69 -3.03 -4.95
N VAL A 35 3.51 -2.11 -5.42
CA VAL A 35 3.32 -0.69 -5.19
C VAL A 35 2.38 -0.13 -6.23
N ILE A 36 1.33 0.57 -5.79
CA ILE A 36 0.55 1.44 -6.66
C ILE A 36 1.13 2.85 -6.50
N ASP A 37 1.74 3.37 -7.55
CA ASP A 37 2.31 4.71 -7.61
C ASP A 37 1.33 5.62 -8.36
N TYR A 38 0.70 6.52 -7.63
CA TYR A 38 -0.17 7.58 -8.11
C TYR A 38 -0.04 8.78 -7.17
N ASP A 39 -0.35 9.98 -7.65
CA ASP A 39 -0.29 11.22 -6.85
C ASP A 39 -1.48 11.28 -5.87
N ASP A 40 -1.51 10.38 -4.89
CA ASP A 40 -2.45 10.43 -3.76
C ASP A 40 -1.93 11.42 -2.71
N PRO A 41 -2.69 12.48 -2.38
CA PRO A 41 -2.29 13.38 -1.29
C PRO A 41 -2.53 12.78 0.10
N ASP A 42 -3.32 11.71 0.23
CA ASP A 42 -3.78 11.22 1.54
C ASP A 42 -2.90 10.11 2.11
N TYR A 43 -2.07 9.45 1.30
CA TYR A 43 -1.23 8.33 1.72
C TYR A 43 0.18 8.40 1.13
N GLU A 44 1.18 8.07 1.96
CA GLU A 44 2.59 8.03 1.54
C GLU A 44 2.92 6.74 0.77
N LEU A 45 2.18 5.67 1.03
CA LEU A 45 2.38 4.35 0.42
C LEU A 45 1.04 3.69 0.12
N THR A 46 0.83 3.28 -1.13
CA THR A 46 -0.30 2.42 -1.49
C THR A 46 0.19 1.08 -2.02
N LEU A 47 -0.29 -0.01 -1.42
CA LEU A 47 0.04 -1.37 -1.83
C LEU A 47 -1.18 -2.08 -2.41
N LEU A 48 -0.95 -2.81 -3.49
CA LEU A 48 -1.82 -3.87 -3.98
C LEU A 48 -1.33 -5.19 -3.40
N VAL A 49 -2.21 -5.96 -2.78
CA VAL A 49 -1.89 -7.28 -2.24
C VAL A 49 -2.83 -8.34 -2.79
N THR A 50 -2.33 -9.56 -2.89
CA THR A 50 -3.14 -10.73 -3.25
C THR A 50 -3.61 -11.42 -1.97
N GLY A 51 -4.91 -11.39 -1.72
CA GLY A 51 -5.54 -12.11 -0.61
C GLY A 51 -5.78 -13.59 -0.91
N THR A 52 -6.19 -14.32 0.12
CA THR A 52 -6.77 -15.67 0.04
C THR A 52 -8.27 -15.62 0.30
N GLU A 53 -8.96 -16.76 0.22
CA GLU A 53 -10.39 -16.87 0.59
C GLU A 53 -10.68 -16.49 2.06
N ARG A 54 -9.64 -16.42 2.91
CA ARG A 54 -9.75 -16.03 4.33
C ARG A 54 -9.45 -14.56 4.58
N THR A 55 -8.88 -13.87 3.59
CA THR A 55 -8.56 -12.45 3.72
C THR A 55 -9.83 -11.66 3.93
N SER A 56 -9.74 -10.68 4.82
CA SER A 56 -10.87 -9.84 5.22
C SER A 56 -10.37 -8.42 5.47
N LEU A 57 -11.28 -7.47 5.62
CA LEU A 57 -10.93 -6.07 5.91
C LEU A 57 -10.08 -5.93 7.19
N PHE A 58 -10.22 -6.83 8.16
CA PHE A 58 -9.38 -6.82 9.37
C PHE A 58 -7.92 -7.13 9.07
N HIS A 59 -7.64 -8.02 8.10
CA HIS A 59 -6.28 -8.32 7.67
C HIS A 59 -5.66 -7.12 6.95
N LEU A 60 -6.41 -6.48 6.05
CA LEU A 60 -5.94 -5.30 5.32
C LEU A 60 -5.68 -4.13 6.28
N GLY A 61 -6.60 -3.88 7.22
CA GLY A 61 -6.43 -2.88 8.27
C GLY A 61 -5.26 -3.21 9.21
N GLY A 62 -5.02 -4.49 9.50
CA GLY A 62 -3.87 -4.95 10.28
C GLY A 62 -2.53 -4.64 9.59
N ILE A 63 -2.44 -4.83 8.28
CA ILE A 63 -1.27 -4.43 7.49
C ILE A 63 -1.05 -2.91 7.56
N MET A 64 -2.12 -2.11 7.44
CA MET A 64 -2.02 -0.65 7.55
C MET A 64 -1.45 -0.22 8.91
N VAL A 65 -2.02 -0.77 9.99
CA VAL A 65 -1.57 -0.48 11.37
C VAL A 65 -0.12 -0.90 11.57
N ASP A 66 0.27 -2.11 11.16
CA ASP A 66 1.64 -2.59 11.33
C ASP A 66 2.66 -1.76 10.53
N ILE A 67 2.32 -1.32 9.32
CA ILE A 67 3.18 -0.44 8.53
C ILE A 67 3.33 0.92 9.21
N GLU A 68 2.23 1.51 9.68
CA GLU A 68 2.26 2.80 10.37
C GLU A 68 3.06 2.71 11.68
N GLU A 69 2.81 1.70 12.52
CA GLU A 69 3.50 1.53 13.80
C GLU A 69 4.98 1.16 13.65
N GLN A 70 5.33 0.29 12.69
CA GLN A 70 6.70 -0.22 12.57
C GLN A 70 7.58 0.64 11.66
N LEU A 71 7.00 1.30 10.66
CA LEU A 71 7.75 2.06 9.65
C LEU A 71 7.48 3.57 9.72
N GLY A 72 6.43 4.01 10.42
CA GLY A 72 6.06 5.43 10.50
C GLY A 72 5.55 5.97 9.17
N ILE A 73 4.92 5.12 8.35
CA ILE A 73 4.45 5.44 7.00
C ILE A 73 2.93 5.32 6.98
N GLN A 74 2.23 6.37 6.57
CA GLN A 74 0.78 6.32 6.37
C GLN A 74 0.46 5.53 5.09
N ALA A 75 -0.06 4.30 5.26
CA ALA A 75 -0.26 3.37 4.16
C ALA A 75 -1.74 3.07 3.87
N PHE A 76 -2.05 2.82 2.60
CA PHE A 76 -3.32 2.28 2.15
C PHE A 76 -3.14 0.94 1.45
N ILE A 77 -3.99 -0.03 1.78
CA ILE A 77 -3.89 -1.40 1.27
C ILE A 77 -5.12 -1.73 0.44
N VAL A 78 -4.87 -2.16 -0.79
CA VAL A 78 -5.87 -2.59 -1.76
C VAL A 78 -5.70 -4.07 -2.01
N GLU A 79 -6.78 -4.84 -1.87
CA GLU A 79 -6.79 -6.25 -2.24
C GLU A 79 -7.07 -6.38 -3.75
N LEU A 80 -6.41 -7.33 -4.42
CA LEU A 80 -6.45 -7.50 -5.87
C LEU A 80 -7.88 -7.64 -6.42
N GLY A 81 -8.74 -8.40 -5.74
CA GLY A 81 -10.15 -8.55 -6.10
C GLY A 81 -10.97 -7.27 -5.98
N GLY A 82 -10.54 -6.30 -5.17
CA GLY A 82 -11.17 -4.99 -4.99
C GLY A 82 -10.49 -3.83 -5.73
N PHE A 83 -9.48 -4.12 -6.58
CA PHE A 83 -8.67 -3.09 -7.24
C PHE A 83 -9.48 -2.17 -8.15
N GLU A 84 -10.38 -2.75 -8.95
CA GLU A 84 -11.19 -1.99 -9.91
C GLU A 84 -12.12 -1.00 -9.19
N GLU A 85 -12.80 -1.46 -8.14
CA GLU A 85 -13.72 -0.66 -7.34
C GLU A 85 -13.01 0.46 -6.56
N THR A 86 -11.80 0.18 -6.08
CA THR A 86 -11.09 1.06 -5.15
C THR A 86 -10.19 2.07 -5.87
N VAL A 87 -9.47 1.64 -6.90
CA VAL A 87 -8.41 2.44 -7.53
C VAL A 87 -8.76 2.79 -8.97
N ALA A 88 -9.14 1.82 -9.80
CA ALA A 88 -9.33 2.07 -11.24
C ALA A 88 -10.46 3.08 -11.53
N ARG A 89 -11.49 3.13 -10.67
CA ARG A 89 -12.63 4.05 -10.82
C ARG A 89 -12.38 5.48 -10.36
N THR A 90 -11.29 5.75 -9.66
CA THR A 90 -10.99 7.09 -9.09
C THR A 90 -10.56 8.11 -10.15
N GLY A 91 -10.18 7.66 -11.35
CA GLY A 91 -9.65 8.51 -12.40
C GLY A 91 -8.19 8.93 -12.20
N TYR A 92 -7.52 8.46 -11.15
CA TYR A 92 -6.10 8.67 -10.95
C TYR A 92 -5.28 7.84 -11.95
N ARG A 93 -4.30 8.48 -12.58
CA ARG A 93 -3.28 7.76 -13.35
C ARG A 93 -2.38 7.04 -12.36
N HIS A 94 -2.37 5.72 -12.41
CA HIS A 94 -1.55 4.89 -11.55
C HIS A 94 -0.60 4.02 -12.37
N ARG A 95 0.50 3.62 -11.74
CA ARG A 95 1.40 2.57 -12.22
C ARG A 95 1.59 1.54 -11.12
N VAL A 96 1.61 0.26 -11.50
CA VAL A 96 1.82 -0.84 -10.56
C VAL A 96 3.23 -1.39 -10.75
N PHE A 97 3.97 -1.55 -9.66
CA PHE A 97 5.33 -2.07 -9.65
C PHE A 97 5.46 -3.24 -8.69
N ASP A 98 6.20 -4.27 -9.07
CA ASP A 98 6.55 -5.32 -8.11
C ASP A 98 7.45 -4.72 -7.01
N LEU A 99 7.15 -5.08 -5.75
CA LEU A 99 7.93 -4.68 -4.59
C LEU A 99 9.17 -5.57 -4.43
#